data_AF-A0A535RRN7-F1
#
_entry.id   AF-A0A535RRN7-F1
#
_cell.length_a   1.000
_cell.length_b   1.000
_cell.length_c   1.000
_cell.angle_alpha   90.00
_cell.angle_beta   90.00
_cell.angle_gamma   90.00
#
_symmetry.space_group_name_H-M   'P 1'
#
loop_
_entity.id
_entity.type
_entity.pdbx_description
1 polymer ?
#
loop_
_entity_poly.entity_id
_entity_poly.type
_entity_poly.pdbx_seq_one_letter_code
_entity_poly.pdbx_strand_id
1 'polypeptide(L)'
;MATTSTPRRKSVLWSAADDAALDAILSLEQIWEEKHGHVTLADLGLDARLRVLAIEANCIAHGNFAREWVGCLGESLPDEIACDLHGPDGRACGMPSRVRSAEIH
;
A
#
# COMPACT_ATOMS: atom_id res chain seq x y z
N MET A 1 -7.64 52.24 30.84
CA MET A 1 -8.58 51.32 30.17
C MET A 1 -7.78 50.44 29.24
N ALA A 2 -7.63 49.16 29.57
CA ALA A 2 -6.87 48.21 28.75
C ALA A 2 -7.86 47.41 27.89
N THR A 3 -7.75 47.54 26.57
CA THR A 3 -8.50 46.76 25.59
C THR A 3 -7.88 45.37 25.49
N THR A 4 -8.54 44.38 26.11
CA THR A 4 -8.22 42.97 25.90
C THR A 4 -8.70 42.57 24.51
N SER A 5 -7.76 42.53 23.56
CA SER A 5 -7.92 41.90 22.25
C SER A 5 -8.11 40.39 22.44
N THR A 6 -9.33 39.90 22.23
CA THR A 6 -9.62 38.46 22.22
C THR A 6 -8.98 37.85 20.97
N PRO A 7 -8.18 36.77 21.07
CA PRO A 7 -7.60 36.14 19.89
C PRO A 7 -8.74 35.62 18.99
N ARG A 8 -8.79 36.08 17.73
CA ARG A 8 -9.65 35.48 16.70
C ARG A 8 -9.23 34.01 16.57
N ARG A 9 -10.10 33.09 17.00
CA ARG A 9 -9.95 31.66 16.69
C ARG A 9 -9.85 31.53 15.17
N LYS A 10 -8.68 31.11 14.68
CA LYS A 10 -8.55 30.64 13.30
C LYS A 10 -9.52 29.47 13.15
N SER A 11 -10.44 29.55 12.20
CA SER A 11 -11.28 28.42 11.82
C SER A 11 -10.35 27.30 11.36
N VAL A 12 -10.46 26.13 11.98
CA VAL A 12 -9.83 24.91 11.48
C VAL A 12 -10.45 24.65 10.11
N LEU A 13 -9.62 24.66 9.07
CA LEU A 13 -10.06 24.33 7.72
C LEU A 13 -10.23 22.82 7.67
N TRP A 14 -11.48 22.39 7.81
CA TRP A 14 -11.88 21.00 7.63
C TRP A 14 -11.76 20.63 6.14
N SER A 15 -11.02 19.57 5.85
CA SER A 15 -10.74 19.09 4.50
C SER A 15 -11.48 17.80 4.19
N ALA A 16 -11.54 17.42 2.91
CA ALA A 16 -12.08 16.12 2.50
C ALA A 16 -11.31 14.93 3.10
N ALA A 17 -10.03 15.11 3.45
CA ALA A 17 -9.26 14.09 4.15
C ALA A 17 -9.72 13.94 5.62
N ASP A 18 -10.15 15.03 6.25
CA ASP A 18 -10.70 15.00 7.61
C ASP A 18 -12.08 14.32 7.63
N ASP A 19 -12.92 14.57 6.62
CA ASP A 19 -14.19 13.84 6.42
C ASP A 19 -13.94 12.33 6.27
N ALA A 20 -13.04 11.95 5.35
CA ALA A 20 -12.72 10.54 5.13
C ALA A 20 -12.13 9.86 6.38
N ALA A 21 -11.31 10.57 7.17
CA ALA A 21 -10.78 10.06 8.42
C ALA A 21 -11.87 9.87 9.47
N LEU A 22 -12.81 10.80 9.60
CA LEU A 22 -13.94 10.69 10.51
C LEU A 22 -14.85 9.51 10.12
N ASP A 23 -15.18 9.38 8.84
CA ASP A 23 -15.98 8.26 8.32
C ASP A 23 -15.31 6.91 8.61
N ALA A 24 -13.98 6.83 8.47
CA ALA A 24 -13.23 5.63 8.79
C ALA A 24 -13.29 5.29 10.29
N ILE A 25 -13.17 6.29 11.18
CA ILE A 25 -13.29 6.11 12.63
C ILE A 25 -14.68 5.59 13.00
N LEU A 26 -15.73 6.22 12.49
CA LEU A 26 -17.11 5.83 12.78
C LEU A 26 -17.42 4.41 12.27
N SER A 27 -16.91 4.06 11.08
CA SER A 27 -17.05 2.71 10.53
C SER A 27 -16.32 1.66 11.39
N LEU A 28 -15.13 1.99 11.92
CA LEU A 28 -14.38 1.12 12.82
C LEU A 28 -15.11 0.89 14.15
N GLU A 29 -15.70 1.93 14.73
CA GLU A 29 -16.51 1.82 15.95
C GLU A 29 -17.71 0.91 15.74
N GLN A 30 -18.42 1.07 14.62
CA GLN A 30 -19.54 0.21 14.27
C GLN A 30 -19.11 -1.26 14.15
N ILE A 31 -18.05 -1.54 13.39
CA ILE A 31 -17.53 -2.90 13.23
C ILE A 31 -17.10 -3.49 14.59
N TRP A 32 -16.49 -2.67 15.45
CA TRP A 32 -16.07 -3.09 16.79
C TRP A 32 -17.26 -3.52 17.66
N GLU A 33 -18.34 -2.75 17.64
CA GLU A 33 -19.58 -3.08 18.35
C GLU A 33 -20.24 -4.35 17.80
N GLU A 34 -20.38 -4.45 16.47
CA GLU A 34 -20.95 -5.60 15.78
C GLU A 34 -20.19 -6.90 16.07
N LYS A 35 -18.86 -6.80 16.22
CA LYS A 35 -17.97 -7.93 16.50
C LYS A 35 -17.70 -8.14 17.99
N HIS A 36 -18.42 -7.42 18.87
CA HIS A 36 -18.31 -7.54 20.32
C HIS A 36 -16.87 -7.37 20.84
N GLY A 37 -16.12 -6.44 20.25
CA GLY A 37 -14.74 -6.15 20.61
C GLY A 37 -13.69 -7.13 20.08
N HIS A 38 -14.06 -8.05 19.18
CA HIS A 38 -13.16 -8.99 18.55
C HIS A 38 -13.08 -8.74 17.04
N VAL A 39 -12.29 -7.75 16.63
CA VAL A 39 -12.06 -7.40 15.23
C VAL A 39 -10.77 -8.05 14.72
N THR A 40 -10.85 -8.78 13.60
CA THR A 40 -9.68 -9.29 12.87
C THR A 40 -9.33 -8.39 11.69
N LEU A 41 -8.14 -8.56 11.12
CA LEU A 41 -7.77 -7.85 9.88
C LEU A 41 -8.72 -8.19 8.72
N ALA A 42 -9.19 -9.43 8.64
CA ALA A 42 -10.16 -9.85 7.64
C ALA A 42 -11.51 -9.13 7.78
N ASP A 43 -11.94 -8.83 9.02
CA ASP A 43 -13.16 -8.05 9.26
C ASP A 43 -13.04 -6.59 8.77
N LEU A 44 -11.82 -6.08 8.63
CA LEU A 44 -11.51 -4.77 8.06
C LEU A 44 -11.28 -4.82 6.54
N GLY A 45 -11.52 -5.97 5.90
CA GLY A 45 -11.20 -6.18 4.48
C GLY A 45 -9.70 -6.27 4.19
N LEU A 46 -8.87 -6.42 5.23
CA LEU A 46 -7.43 -6.57 5.10
C LEU A 46 -7.07 -8.07 5.10
N ASP A 47 -6.77 -8.62 3.93
CA ASP A 47 -6.26 -9.99 3.83
C ASP A 47 -4.75 -10.00 4.14
N ALA A 48 -4.39 -10.39 5.36
CA ALA A 48 -3.00 -10.51 5.80
C ALA A 48 -2.29 -11.78 5.32
N ARG A 49 -2.98 -12.67 4.58
CA ARG A 49 -2.36 -13.87 4.03
C ARG A 49 -1.45 -13.47 2.88
N LEU A 50 -0.15 -13.59 3.13
CA LEU A 50 0.86 -13.40 2.11
C LEU A 50 0.90 -14.62 1.18
N ARG A 51 1.07 -14.36 -0.12
CA ARG A 51 1.44 -15.35 -1.12
C ARG A 51 2.83 -15.02 -1.65
N VAL A 52 3.61 -16.05 -1.94
CA VAL A 52 4.89 -15.93 -2.65
C VAL A 52 4.66 -16.44 -4.06
N LEU A 53 5.05 -15.64 -5.04
CA LEU A 53 4.91 -15.97 -6.46
C LEU A 53 6.27 -15.80 -7.14
N ALA A 54 6.59 -16.66 -8.10
CA ALA A 54 7.63 -16.34 -9.07
C ALA A 54 7.01 -15.47 -10.17
N ILE A 55 7.55 -14.27 -10.33
CA ILE A 55 7.17 -13.34 -11.39
C ILE A 55 8.26 -13.31 -12.45
N GLU A 56 7.90 -13.53 -13.70
CA GLU A 56 8.78 -13.30 -14.85
C GLU A 56 8.58 -11.89 -15.40
N ALA A 57 9.67 -11.18 -15.67
CA ALA A 57 9.64 -9.88 -16.31
C ALA A 57 10.71 -9.75 -17.40
N ASN A 58 10.54 -8.74 -18.25
CA ASN A 58 11.50 -8.41 -19.30
C ASN A 58 12.12 -7.03 -19.06
N CYS A 59 13.44 -7.03 -18.83
CA CYS A 59 14.26 -5.84 -18.76
C CYS A 59 14.81 -5.50 -20.14
N ILE A 60 14.73 -4.23 -20.54
CA ILE A 60 15.28 -3.76 -21.83
C ILE A 60 16.80 -3.94 -21.95
N ALA A 61 17.52 -3.94 -20.83
CA ALA A 61 18.98 -4.07 -20.81
C ALA A 61 19.47 -5.52 -20.73
N HIS A 62 18.76 -6.38 -19.99
CA HIS A 62 19.24 -7.73 -19.65
C HIS A 62 18.36 -8.87 -20.18
N GLY A 63 17.20 -8.56 -20.75
CA GLY A 63 16.25 -9.56 -21.23
C GLY A 63 15.34 -10.11 -20.13
N ASN A 64 14.95 -11.37 -20.27
CA ASN A 64 14.02 -12.01 -19.32
C ASN A 64 14.71 -12.35 -18.00
N PHE A 65 14.04 -12.14 -16.90
CA PHE A 65 14.45 -12.58 -15.57
C PHE A 65 13.22 -13.00 -14.74
N ALA A 66 13.44 -13.83 -13.74
CA ALA A 66 12.42 -14.25 -12.80
C ALA A 66 12.84 -13.86 -11.38
N ARG A 67 11.87 -13.47 -10.56
CA ARG A 67 12.10 -13.15 -9.15
C ARG A 67 10.92 -13.54 -8.29
N GLU A 68 11.21 -13.77 -7.02
CA GLU A 68 10.16 -13.89 -6.02
C GLU A 68 9.49 -12.52 -5.77
N TRP A 69 8.18 -12.58 -5.64
CA TRP A 69 7.33 -11.48 -5.21
C TRP A 69 6.46 -11.96 -4.06
N VAL A 70 6.33 -11.09 -3.06
CA VAL A 70 5.49 -11.32 -1.89
C VAL A 70 4.43 -10.23 -1.88
N GLY A 71 3.17 -10.63 -1.80
CA GLY A 71 2.06 -9.71 -1.60
C GLY A 71 0.84 -10.42 -1.06
N CYS A 72 -0.23 -9.68 -0.83
CA CYS A 72 -1.43 -10.25 -0.23
C CYS A 72 -2.21 -11.12 -1.24
N LEU A 73 -2.95 -12.11 -0.74
CA LEU A 73 -3.69 -13.07 -1.59
C LEU A 73 -4.65 -12.39 -2.58
N GLY A 74 -5.24 -11.25 -2.21
CA GLY A 74 -6.15 -10.45 -3.03
C GLY A 74 -5.51 -9.29 -3.79
N GLU A 75 -4.21 -9.05 -3.63
CA GLU A 75 -3.51 -7.93 -4.27
C GLU A 75 -3.24 -8.25 -5.75
N SER A 76 -3.50 -7.29 -6.64
CA SER A 76 -3.11 -7.41 -8.05
C SER A 76 -1.60 -7.50 -8.20
N LEU A 77 -1.13 -8.27 -9.18
CA LEU A 77 0.29 -8.28 -9.51
C LEU A 77 0.72 -6.87 -9.98
N PRO A 78 1.94 -6.44 -9.66
CA PRO A 78 2.46 -5.21 -10.22
C PRO A 78 2.63 -5.35 -11.74
N ASP A 79 2.31 -4.30 -12.50
CA ASP A 79 2.54 -4.28 -13.95
C ASP A 79 4.04 -4.25 -14.28
N GLU A 80 4.85 -3.71 -13.37
CA GLU A 80 6.30 -3.53 -13.53
C GLU A 80 7.05 -3.84 -12.23
N ILE A 81 8.24 -4.41 -12.38
CA ILE A 81 9.20 -4.66 -11.29
C ILE A 81 10.57 -4.14 -11.68
N ALA A 82 11.38 -3.73 -10.69
CA ALA A 82 12.75 -3.31 -10.94
C ALA A 82 13.63 -4.53 -11.28
N CYS A 83 14.43 -4.41 -12.35
CA CYS A 83 15.45 -5.38 -12.71
C CYS A 83 16.54 -5.45 -11.63
N ASP A 84 16.77 -6.62 -11.06
CA ASP A 84 17.76 -6.88 -10.02
C ASP A 84 19.07 -7.48 -10.56
N LEU A 85 19.13 -7.79 -11.85
CA LEU A 85 20.37 -8.22 -12.50
C LEU A 85 21.44 -7.13 -12.42
N HIS A 86 22.67 -7.57 -12.16
CA HIS A 86 23.81 -6.68 -11.93
C HIS A 86 24.58 -6.45 -13.22
N GLY A 87 24.90 -5.18 -13.47
CA GLY A 87 25.78 -4.78 -14.57
C GLY A 87 27.25 -5.15 -14.32
N PRO A 88 28.14 -4.88 -15.29
CA PRO A 88 29.58 -5.15 -15.17
C PRO A 88 30.25 -4.40 -14.00
N ASP A 89 29.65 -3.30 -13.56
CA ASP A 89 30.07 -2.48 -12.43
C ASP A 89 29.58 -3.00 -11.06
N GLY A 90 28.87 -4.13 -11.05
CA GLY A 90 28.34 -4.75 -9.84
C GLY A 90 27.17 -3.99 -9.23
N ARG A 91 26.53 -3.06 -9.95
CA ARG A 91 25.31 -2.39 -9.49
C ARG A 91 24.08 -3.09 -10.04
N ALA A 92 23.03 -3.19 -9.22
CA ALA A 92 21.73 -3.63 -9.68
C ALA A 92 21.20 -2.67 -10.75
N CYS A 93 20.63 -3.23 -11.82
CA CYS A 93 20.14 -2.47 -12.96
C CYS A 93 19.09 -1.42 -12.57
N GLY A 94 18.11 -1.79 -11.75
CA GLY A 94 17.06 -0.90 -11.25
C GLY A 94 16.03 -0.45 -12.29
N MET A 95 16.18 -0.83 -13.56
CA MET A 95 15.27 -0.43 -14.63
C MET A 95 13.88 -1.05 -14.46
N PRO A 96 12.80 -0.28 -14.70
CA PRO A 96 11.44 -0.83 -14.70
C PRO A 96 11.31 -1.89 -15.79
N SER A 97 10.77 -3.03 -15.42
CA SER A 97 10.67 -4.21 -16.27
C SER A 97 9.25 -4.75 -16.21
N ARG A 98 8.64 -4.93 -17.38
CA ARG A 98 7.23 -5.32 -17.47
C ARG A 98 7.05 -6.77 -17.06
N VAL A 99 6.10 -7.01 -16.15
CA VAL A 99 5.69 -8.35 -15.71
C VAL A 99 4.96 -9.07 -16.85
N ARG A 100 5.31 -10.34 -17.06
CA ARG A 100 4.77 -11.18 -18.15
C ARG A 100 3.89 -12.31 -17.63
N SER A 101 4.29 -12.92 -16.53
CA SER A 101 3.62 -14.07 -15.94
C SER A 101 3.92 -14.10 -14.45
N ALA A 102 3.06 -14.78 -13.70
CA ALA A 102 3.33 -15.14 -12.31
C ALA A 102 2.84 -16.57 -12.07
N GLU A 103 3.70 -17.38 -11.46
CA GLU A 103 3.39 -18.76 -11.08
C GLU A 103 3.39 -18.90 -9.56
N ILE A 104 2.48 -19.73 -9.05
CA ILE A 104 2.39 -20.07 -7.63
C ILE A 104 3.43 -21.16 -7.35
N HIS A 105 4.28 -20.94 -6.36
CA HIS A 105 5.18 -21.96 -5.83
C HIS A 105 4.55 -22.73 -4.67
#